data_AF-A0A1E8UGJ4-F1
#
_entry.id   AF-A0A1E8UGJ4-F1
#
_cell.length_a   1.000
_cell.length_b   1.000
_cell.length_c   1.000
_cell.angle_alpha   90.00
_cell.angle_beta   90.00
_cell.angle_gamma   90.00
#
_symmetry.space_group_name_H-M   'P 1'
#
loop_
_entity.id
_entity.type
_entity.pdbx_description
1 polymer ?
#
loop_
_entity_poly.entity_id
_entity_poly.type
_entity_poly.pdbx_seq_one_letter_code
_entity_poly.pdbx_strand_id
1 'polypeptide(L)'
;MRFVPARQAEQAAARRRRAGSETALSRTRRARRIQRILAQTYSYAVAELDFDDAWQLLVATVLSAQTTDIRVNAVTPGLFAAYPGPRELAEAPAEDVQEMVRSLGFYRSKARSIQALATRVVDEYDGAVPGTLAELVTLPGVGRKTANVVLGNAFGVPGITVDTHFGRLARRLGWSTQEDPVKVEADVAALFPPALWTELSHELIYHGRRICHSRRPACGVCPVADLCPSYGEGPTDPEAARTLLGYELKPGREDLLAGFMAGRTRRQLRAEGHTLSA
;
A
#
# COMPACT_ATOMS: atom_id res chain seq x y z
N MET A 1 -15.39 -8.76 -8.47
CA MET A 1 -14.37 -8.12 -9.34
C MET A 1 -14.92 -7.99 -10.76
N ARG A 2 -14.73 -6.83 -11.42
CA ARG A 2 -15.15 -6.62 -12.82
C ARG A 2 -14.43 -7.59 -13.76
N PHE A 3 -15.17 -8.35 -14.57
CA PHE A 3 -14.62 -9.18 -15.64
C PHE A 3 -14.52 -8.39 -16.94
N VAL A 4 -13.40 -8.53 -17.66
CA VAL A 4 -13.19 -7.95 -18.98
C VAL A 4 -12.89 -9.08 -19.96
N PRO A 5 -13.76 -9.34 -20.96
CA PRO A 5 -13.51 -10.37 -21.97
C PRO A 5 -12.19 -10.12 -22.71
N ALA A 6 -11.42 -11.19 -22.98
CA ALA A 6 -10.12 -11.10 -23.67
C ALA A 6 -10.21 -10.33 -25.00
N ARG A 7 -11.20 -10.67 -25.83
CA ARG A 7 -11.46 -9.98 -27.11
C ARG A 7 -11.71 -8.48 -26.93
N GLN A 8 -12.40 -8.06 -25.86
CA GLN A 8 -12.62 -6.64 -25.57
C GLN A 8 -11.32 -5.94 -25.20
N ALA A 9 -10.52 -6.56 -24.33
CA ALA A 9 -9.22 -6.01 -23.91
C ALA A 9 -8.25 -5.89 -25.09
N GLU A 10 -8.16 -6.92 -25.94
CA GLU A 10 -7.34 -6.94 -27.15
C GLU A 10 -7.74 -5.87 -28.15
N GLN A 11 -9.04 -5.71 -28.42
CA GLN A 11 -9.54 -4.67 -29.31
C GLN A 11 -9.25 -3.27 -28.76
N ALA A 12 -9.42 -3.06 -27.45
CA ALA A 12 -9.10 -1.78 -26.83
C ALA A 12 -7.59 -1.48 -26.92
N ALA A 13 -6.73 -2.50 -26.73
CA ALA A 13 -5.29 -2.37 -26.90
C ALA A 13 -4.89 -2.05 -28.34
N ALA A 14 -5.48 -2.71 -29.33
CA ALA A 14 -5.24 -2.43 -30.73
C ALA A 14 -5.68 -1.00 -31.11
N ARG A 15 -6.83 -0.54 -30.62
CA ARG A 15 -7.31 0.84 -30.84
C ARG A 15 -6.33 1.86 -30.26
N ARG A 16 -5.86 1.67 -29.02
CA ARG A 16 -4.89 2.57 -28.38
C ARG A 16 -3.56 2.64 -29.14
N ARG A 17 -3.04 1.49 -29.61
CA ARG A 17 -1.82 1.45 -30.44
C ARG A 17 -1.98 2.23 -31.76
N ARG A 18 -3.17 2.24 -32.35
CA ARG A 18 -3.46 2.98 -33.59
C ARG A 18 -3.73 4.48 -33.37
N ALA A 19 -4.26 4.85 -32.20
CA ALA A 19 -4.73 6.20 -31.91
C ALA A 19 -3.62 7.25 -31.64
N GLY A 20 -2.34 6.85 -31.65
CA GLY A 20 -1.22 7.78 -31.41
C GLY A 20 -1.14 8.25 -29.95
N SER A 21 -0.72 9.50 -29.74
CA SER A 21 -0.57 10.08 -28.40
C SER A 21 -1.91 10.45 -27.77
N GLU A 22 -2.11 10.04 -26.50
CA GLU A 22 -3.31 10.38 -25.73
C GLU A 22 -3.27 11.85 -25.26
N THR A 23 -4.37 12.57 -25.40
CA THR A 23 -4.49 13.94 -24.87
C THR A 23 -4.52 13.94 -23.33
N ALA A 24 -4.10 15.05 -22.70
CA ALA A 24 -4.13 15.18 -21.25
C ALA A 24 -5.53 14.93 -20.65
N LEU A 25 -6.58 15.45 -21.29
CA LEU A 25 -7.96 15.25 -20.85
C LEU A 25 -8.40 13.78 -20.96
N SER A 26 -8.05 13.08 -22.05
CA SER A 26 -8.36 11.65 -22.20
C SER A 26 -7.67 10.84 -21.11
N ARG A 27 -6.39 11.12 -20.86
CA ARG A 27 -5.60 10.46 -19.81
C ARG A 27 -6.24 10.65 -18.43
N THR A 28 -6.64 11.87 -18.07
CA THR A 28 -7.33 12.14 -16.79
C THR A 28 -8.66 11.38 -16.69
N ARG A 29 -9.48 11.38 -17.76
CA ARG A 29 -10.75 10.63 -17.78
C ARG A 29 -10.52 9.12 -17.62
N ARG A 30 -9.51 8.58 -18.30
CA ARG A 30 -9.13 7.17 -18.22
C ARG A 30 -8.61 6.81 -16.83
N ALA A 31 -7.72 7.61 -16.25
CA ALA A 31 -7.19 7.45 -14.91
C ALA A 31 -8.31 7.41 -13.85
N ARG A 32 -9.25 8.36 -13.90
CA ARG A 32 -10.41 8.40 -12.99
C ARG A 32 -11.42 7.26 -13.22
N ARG A 33 -11.51 6.72 -14.44
CA ARG A 33 -12.30 5.50 -14.70
C ARG A 33 -11.63 4.26 -14.11
N ILE A 34 -10.31 4.15 -14.24
CA ILE A 34 -9.51 3.08 -13.63
C ILE A 34 -9.66 3.12 -12.11
N GLN A 35 -9.45 4.27 -11.47
CA GLN A 35 -9.58 4.44 -10.02
C GLN A 35 -10.95 3.96 -9.53
N ARG A 36 -12.07 4.40 -10.14
CA ARG A 36 -13.41 3.91 -9.74
C ARG A 36 -13.57 2.39 -9.82
N ILE A 37 -12.95 1.73 -10.80
CA ILE A 37 -12.98 0.27 -10.91
C ILE A 37 -12.13 -0.37 -9.82
N LEU A 38 -10.96 0.20 -9.50
CA LEU A 38 -10.08 -0.30 -8.44
C LEU A 38 -10.72 -0.09 -7.06
N ALA A 39 -11.33 1.06 -6.79
CA ALA A 39 -12.12 1.34 -5.59
C ALA A 39 -13.22 0.30 -5.36
N GLN A 40 -13.94 -0.09 -6.42
CA GLN A 40 -14.95 -1.16 -6.32
C GLN A 40 -14.34 -2.55 -6.17
N THR A 41 -13.16 -2.79 -6.75
CA THR A 41 -12.47 -4.09 -6.68
C THR A 41 -11.88 -4.32 -5.30
N TYR A 42 -11.38 -3.26 -4.67
CA TYR A 42 -10.73 -3.26 -3.38
C TYR A 42 -11.44 -2.29 -2.42
N SER A 43 -12.75 -2.43 -2.27
CA SER A 43 -13.55 -1.55 -1.39
C SER A 43 -13.18 -1.64 0.08
N TYR A 44 -12.34 -2.62 0.43
CA TYR A 44 -11.77 -2.89 1.75
C TYR A 44 -10.29 -2.48 1.85
N ALA A 45 -9.75 -1.76 0.85
CA ALA A 45 -8.34 -1.39 0.81
C ALA A 45 -8.01 -0.37 1.90
N VAL A 46 -7.22 -0.82 2.87
CA VAL A 46 -6.65 -0.02 3.96
C VAL A 46 -5.16 -0.32 4.09
N ALA A 47 -4.42 0.46 4.88
CA ALA A 47 -3.06 0.11 5.27
C ALA A 47 -3.02 -1.35 5.79
N GLU A 48 -2.04 -2.14 5.33
CA GLU A 48 -1.95 -3.57 5.68
C GLU A 48 -1.26 -3.80 7.03
N LEU A 49 -0.70 -2.76 7.65
CA LEU A 49 -0.17 -2.77 9.01
C LEU A 49 -1.33 -2.69 10.00
N ASP A 50 -1.26 -3.46 11.10
CA ASP A 50 -2.25 -3.36 12.18
C ASP A 50 -1.83 -2.28 13.18
N PHE A 51 -2.75 -1.38 13.51
CA PHE A 51 -2.54 -0.28 14.46
C PHE A 51 -3.90 0.17 15.03
N ASP A 52 -3.89 0.71 16.24
CA ASP A 52 -5.08 1.28 16.88
C ASP A 52 -5.03 2.83 16.94
N ASP A 53 -3.85 3.44 16.75
CA ASP A 53 -3.65 4.89 16.77
C ASP A 53 -2.47 5.37 15.89
N ALA A 54 -2.24 6.69 15.85
CA ALA A 54 -1.16 7.33 15.08
C ALA A 54 0.25 6.90 15.52
N TRP A 55 0.45 6.66 16.83
CA TRP A 55 1.73 6.25 17.39
C TRP A 55 2.11 4.84 16.95
N GLN A 56 1.17 3.90 17.09
CA GLN A 56 1.34 2.53 16.64
C GLN A 56 1.59 2.47 15.12
N LEU A 57 0.84 3.24 14.32
CA LEU A 57 1.07 3.28 12.87
C LEU A 57 2.46 3.82 12.52
N LEU A 58 2.91 4.86 13.22
CA LEU A 58 4.24 5.46 12.99
C LEU A 58 5.34 4.43 13.27
N VAL A 59 5.31 3.78 14.44
CA VAL A 59 6.28 2.74 14.82
C VAL A 59 6.23 1.56 13.85
N ALA A 60 5.03 1.05 13.55
CA ALA A 60 4.86 -0.08 12.63
C ALA A 60 5.41 0.26 11.23
N THR A 61 5.20 1.48 10.74
CA THR A 61 5.69 1.91 9.43
C THR A 61 7.22 2.04 9.42
N VAL A 62 7.85 2.56 10.47
CA VAL A 62 9.32 2.56 10.59
C VAL A 62 9.86 1.13 10.65
N LEU A 63 9.22 0.23 11.39
CA LEU A 63 9.59 -1.19 11.46
C LEU A 63 9.41 -1.92 10.12
N SER A 64 8.46 -1.51 9.28
CA SER A 64 8.19 -2.09 7.97
C SER A 64 9.32 -1.91 6.96
N ALA A 65 10.27 -0.99 7.22
CA ALA A 65 11.42 -0.79 6.37
C ALA A 65 12.16 -2.12 6.11
N GLN A 66 12.25 -2.50 4.84
CA GLN A 66 12.91 -3.72 4.36
C GLN A 66 12.42 -5.01 5.04
N THR A 67 11.15 -5.08 5.42
CA THR A 67 10.48 -6.30 5.89
C THR A 67 9.06 -6.36 5.35
N THR A 68 8.34 -7.43 5.65
CA THR A 68 6.94 -7.58 5.24
C THR A 68 5.99 -7.14 6.35
N ASP A 69 4.85 -6.59 5.95
CA ASP A 69 3.80 -6.14 6.88
C ASP A 69 3.34 -7.29 7.79
N ILE A 70 3.31 -8.53 7.26
CA ILE A 70 2.99 -9.75 8.03
C ILE A 70 3.96 -9.95 9.20
N ARG A 71 5.27 -9.76 9.00
CA ARG A 71 6.25 -9.93 10.07
C ARG A 71 6.11 -8.84 11.12
N VAL A 72 5.88 -7.60 10.68
CA VAL A 72 5.62 -6.46 11.60
C VAL A 72 4.37 -6.72 12.43
N ASN A 73 3.27 -7.15 11.81
CA ASN A 73 2.00 -7.43 12.46
C ASN A 73 2.05 -8.65 13.40
N ALA A 74 3.07 -9.50 13.30
CA ALA A 74 3.30 -10.59 14.25
C ALA A 74 4.05 -10.13 15.50
N VAL A 75 4.86 -9.07 15.39
CA VAL A 75 5.71 -8.55 16.49
C VAL A 75 5.04 -7.42 17.25
N THR A 76 4.37 -6.52 16.52
CA THR A 76 3.78 -5.29 17.08
C THR A 76 2.78 -5.50 18.21
N PRO A 77 1.93 -6.55 18.25
CA PRO A 77 1.03 -6.75 19.39
C PRO A 77 1.78 -6.91 20.72
N GLY A 78 2.87 -7.68 20.71
CA GLY A 78 3.72 -7.84 21.90
C GLY A 78 4.43 -6.55 22.26
N LEU A 79 5.01 -5.86 21.25
CA LEU A 79 5.72 -4.60 21.44
C LEU A 79 4.82 -3.52 22.06
N PHE A 80 3.61 -3.33 21.53
CA PHE A 80 2.67 -2.33 22.02
C PHE A 80 2.00 -2.70 23.34
N ALA A 81 1.93 -3.99 23.69
CA ALA A 81 1.51 -4.41 25.02
C ALA A 81 2.58 -4.08 26.08
N ALA A 82 3.86 -4.25 25.76
CA ALA A 82 4.97 -3.92 26.67
C ALA A 82 5.24 -2.41 26.76
N TYR A 83 5.13 -1.70 25.63
CA TYR A 83 5.43 -0.28 25.50
C TYR A 83 4.29 0.44 24.76
N PRO A 84 3.19 0.77 25.45
CA PRO A 84 1.98 1.28 24.81
C PRO A 84 2.12 2.68 24.22
N GLY A 85 3.02 3.51 24.75
CA GLY A 85 3.21 4.89 24.32
C GLY A 85 4.67 5.25 24.00
N PRO A 86 4.90 6.49 23.53
CA PRO A 86 6.24 6.99 23.21
C PRO A 86 7.16 7.01 24.43
N ARG A 87 6.65 7.39 25.61
CA ARG A 87 7.47 7.48 26.82
C ARG A 87 7.98 6.11 27.24
N GLU A 88 7.09 5.12 27.28
CA GLU A 88 7.42 3.75 27.68
C GLU A 88 8.44 3.14 26.70
N LEU A 89 8.32 3.39 25.40
CA LEU A 89 9.28 2.88 24.41
C LEU A 89 10.63 3.62 24.46
N ALA A 90 10.63 4.93 24.76
CA ALA A 90 11.85 5.72 24.89
C ALA A 90 12.69 5.29 26.10
N GLU A 91 12.02 4.95 27.21
CA GLU A 91 12.66 4.53 28.47
C GLU A 91 12.97 3.02 28.52
N ALA A 92 12.50 2.25 27.53
CA ALA A 92 12.69 0.81 27.48
C ALA A 92 14.17 0.39 27.44
N PRO A 93 14.57 -0.71 28.13
CA PRO A 93 15.90 -1.28 27.97
C PRO A 93 16.17 -1.66 26.52
N ALA A 94 17.31 -1.21 25.98
CA ALA A 94 17.63 -1.43 24.56
C ALA A 94 17.71 -2.91 24.16
N GLU A 95 18.08 -3.79 25.10
CA GLU A 95 18.16 -5.24 24.88
C GLU A 95 16.77 -5.87 24.74
N ASP A 96 15.80 -5.43 25.54
CA ASP A 96 14.41 -5.93 25.49
C ASP A 96 13.77 -5.59 24.14
N VAL A 97 13.88 -4.32 23.72
CA VAL A 97 13.35 -3.87 22.42
C VAL A 97 14.01 -4.63 21.27
N GLN A 98 15.32 -4.87 21.36
CA GLN A 98 16.06 -5.65 20.37
C GLN A 98 15.55 -7.09 20.28
N GLU A 99 15.31 -7.75 21.40
CA GLU A 99 14.81 -9.13 21.43
C GLU A 99 13.40 -9.21 20.84
N MET A 100 12.50 -8.29 21.19
CA MET A 100 11.14 -8.25 20.66
C MET A 100 11.10 -8.11 19.13
N VAL A 101 11.98 -7.27 18.56
CA VAL A 101 12.04 -7.03 17.10
C VAL A 101 13.04 -7.91 16.37
N ARG A 102 13.66 -8.89 17.05
CA ARG A 102 14.72 -9.76 16.51
C ARG A 102 14.34 -10.45 15.21
N SER A 103 13.09 -10.91 15.12
CA SER A 103 12.56 -11.64 13.97
C SER A 103 12.38 -10.79 12.70
N LEU A 104 12.45 -9.46 12.79
CA LEU A 104 12.21 -8.54 11.68
C LEU A 104 13.44 -8.32 10.77
N GLY A 105 14.61 -8.85 11.15
CA GLY A 105 15.88 -8.55 10.48
C GLY A 105 16.34 -7.11 10.72
N PHE A 106 17.66 -6.86 10.65
CA PHE A 106 18.27 -5.56 11.01
C PHE A 106 17.81 -5.03 12.39
N TYR A 107 17.48 -5.94 13.30
CA TYR A 107 16.74 -5.65 14.53
C TYR A 107 17.43 -4.62 15.43
N ARG A 108 18.77 -4.65 15.51
CA ARG A 108 19.55 -3.63 16.25
C ARG A 108 19.33 -2.22 15.72
N SER A 109 19.33 -2.06 14.39
CA SER A 109 19.06 -0.77 13.75
C SER A 109 17.61 -0.36 13.93
N LYS A 110 16.68 -1.33 13.82
CA LYS A 110 15.24 -1.07 14.00
C LYS A 110 14.92 -0.64 15.43
N ALA A 111 15.38 -1.38 16.43
CA ALA A 111 15.24 -1.04 17.85
C ALA A 111 15.78 0.36 18.14
N ARG A 112 17.02 0.66 17.71
CA ARG A 112 17.58 2.01 17.84
C ARG A 112 16.72 3.08 17.17
N SER A 113 16.19 2.81 15.98
CA SER A 113 15.39 3.77 15.23
C SER A 113 14.07 4.07 15.93
N ILE A 114 13.35 3.05 16.42
CA ILE A 114 12.06 3.25 17.10
C ILE A 114 12.22 3.85 18.49
N GLN A 115 13.33 3.57 19.19
CA GLN A 115 13.63 4.24 20.46
C GLN A 115 14.00 5.72 20.24
N ALA A 116 14.86 6.02 19.26
CA ALA A 116 15.20 7.40 18.92
C ALA A 116 13.99 8.20 18.42
N LEU A 117 13.10 7.55 17.67
CA LEU A 117 11.80 8.08 17.28
C LEU A 117 10.95 8.40 18.51
N ALA A 118 10.83 7.46 19.45
CA ALA A 118 10.07 7.62 20.68
C ALA A 118 10.58 8.80 21.52
N THR A 119 11.90 8.87 21.75
CA THR A 119 12.56 9.98 22.43
C THR A 119 12.25 11.32 21.76
N ARG A 120 12.39 11.39 20.42
CA ARG A 120 12.10 12.61 19.67
C ARG A 120 10.64 13.06 19.81
N VAL A 121 9.70 12.13 19.79
CA VAL A 121 8.26 12.42 19.97
C VAL A 121 7.97 12.92 21.38
N VAL A 122 8.62 12.37 22.40
CA VAL A 122 8.50 12.85 23.78
C VAL A 122 9.10 14.24 23.95
N ASP A 123 10.33 14.44 23.50
CA ASP A 123 11.11 15.66 23.78
C ASP A 123 10.60 16.88 23.01
N GLU A 124 10.17 16.72 21.75
CA GLU A 124 9.82 17.84 20.87
C GLU A 124 8.32 18.00 20.62
N TYR A 125 7.52 16.98 20.95
CA TYR A 125 6.07 16.96 20.65
C TYR A 125 5.22 16.48 21.83
N ASP A 126 5.76 16.52 23.06
CA ASP A 126 5.07 16.16 24.31
C ASP A 126 4.40 14.77 24.29
N GLY A 127 4.97 13.83 23.53
CA GLY A 127 4.43 12.48 23.40
C GLY A 127 3.30 12.34 22.36
N ALA A 128 2.98 13.39 21.59
CA ALA A 128 2.00 13.33 20.51
C ALA A 128 2.68 13.21 19.14
N VAL A 129 2.14 12.36 18.26
CA VAL A 129 2.62 12.28 16.88
C VAL A 129 2.24 13.58 16.14
N PRO A 130 3.18 14.29 15.50
CA PRO A 130 2.87 15.53 14.79
C PRO A 130 1.98 15.29 13.56
N GLY A 131 1.09 16.24 13.32
CA GLY A 131 0.04 16.16 12.29
C GLY A 131 0.42 16.79 10.94
N THR A 132 1.69 17.17 10.73
CA THR A 132 2.12 17.80 9.47
C THR A 132 3.28 17.05 8.80
N LEU A 133 3.35 17.16 7.48
CA LEU A 133 4.42 16.54 6.70
C LEU A 133 5.80 17.11 7.09
N ALA A 134 5.89 18.43 7.30
CA ALA A 134 7.14 19.10 7.61
C ALA A 134 7.74 18.63 8.94
N GLU A 135 6.91 18.41 9.95
CA GLU A 135 7.33 17.89 11.26
C GLU A 135 7.67 16.40 11.18
N LEU A 136 6.79 15.58 10.58
CA LEU A 136 6.98 14.13 10.52
C LEU A 136 8.30 13.74 9.84
N VAL A 137 8.71 14.42 8.77
CA VAL A 137 9.97 14.09 8.07
C VAL A 137 11.23 14.47 8.84
N THR A 138 11.11 15.18 9.96
CA THR A 138 12.25 15.42 10.87
C THR A 138 12.49 14.24 11.81
N LEU A 139 11.51 13.34 11.96
CA LEU A 139 11.59 12.22 12.88
C LEU A 139 12.54 11.12 12.37
N PRO A 140 13.32 10.48 13.25
CA PRO A 140 14.21 9.38 12.88
C PRO A 140 13.49 8.24 12.17
N GLY A 141 13.99 7.85 10.99
CA GLY A 141 13.41 6.76 10.19
C GLY A 141 12.15 7.13 9.40
N VAL A 142 11.73 8.40 9.43
CA VAL A 142 10.53 8.88 8.74
C VAL A 142 10.91 9.68 7.49
N GLY A 143 10.76 9.07 6.32
CA GLY A 143 10.80 9.78 5.04
C GLY A 143 9.42 10.28 4.60
N ARG A 144 9.37 11.04 3.50
CA ARG A 144 8.11 11.58 2.92
C ARG A 144 7.02 10.51 2.71
N LYS A 145 7.39 9.31 2.23
CA LYS A 145 6.45 8.19 2.08
C LYS A 145 5.83 7.80 3.43
N THR A 146 6.67 7.57 4.45
CA THR A 146 6.22 7.19 5.80
C THR A 146 5.31 8.25 6.39
N ALA A 147 5.69 9.53 6.26
CA ALA A 147 4.87 10.64 6.71
C ALA A 147 3.49 10.65 6.02
N ASN A 148 3.43 10.50 4.70
CA ASN A 148 2.15 10.43 3.96
C ASN A 148 1.30 9.21 4.36
N VAL A 149 1.91 8.07 4.70
CA VAL A 149 1.17 6.91 5.23
C VAL A 149 0.47 7.28 6.55
N VAL A 150 1.21 7.90 7.48
CA VAL A 150 0.70 8.28 8.80
C VAL A 150 -0.37 9.37 8.69
N LEU A 151 -0.09 10.43 7.93
CA LEU A 151 -1.04 11.52 7.68
C LEU A 151 -2.36 11.03 7.07
N GLY A 152 -2.27 10.20 6.04
CA GLY A 152 -3.44 9.69 5.34
C GLY A 152 -4.30 8.76 6.19
N ASN A 153 -3.68 7.87 6.97
CA ASN A 153 -4.40 6.81 7.67
C ASN A 153 -4.78 7.17 9.11
N ALA A 154 -3.99 7.98 9.81
CA ALA A 154 -4.25 8.33 11.21
C ALA A 154 -4.84 9.74 11.39
N PHE A 155 -4.54 10.68 10.49
CA PHE A 155 -4.99 12.08 10.60
C PHE A 155 -6.03 12.48 9.53
N GLY A 156 -6.30 11.61 8.56
CA GLY A 156 -7.21 11.92 7.45
C GLY A 156 -6.68 13.02 6.50
N VAL A 157 -5.39 13.34 6.58
CA VAL A 157 -4.74 14.35 5.73
C VAL A 157 -4.30 13.66 4.44
N PRO A 158 -4.86 14.02 3.26
CA PRO A 158 -4.61 13.25 2.05
C PRO A 158 -3.16 13.27 1.60
N GLY A 159 -2.63 12.10 1.24
CA GLY A 159 -1.25 11.95 0.80
C GLY A 159 -1.08 10.81 -0.20
N ILE A 160 -0.26 11.04 -1.23
CA ILE A 160 0.14 9.98 -2.17
C ILE A 160 1.39 9.31 -1.62
N THR A 161 1.34 7.98 -1.49
CA THR A 161 2.46 7.16 -1.01
C THR A 161 3.09 6.40 -2.16
N VAL A 162 4.07 7.03 -2.82
CA VAL A 162 4.77 6.40 -3.95
C VAL A 162 5.75 5.35 -3.43
N ASP A 163 5.38 4.08 -3.58
CA ASP A 163 6.27 2.93 -3.40
C ASP A 163 6.58 2.25 -4.75
N THR A 164 7.25 1.09 -4.69
CA THR A 164 7.63 0.33 -5.88
C THR A 164 6.42 -0.24 -6.64
N HIS A 165 5.29 -0.47 -5.98
CA HIS A 165 4.04 -0.86 -6.64
C HIS A 165 3.39 0.34 -7.30
N PHE A 166 3.22 1.44 -6.56
CA PHE A 166 2.61 2.66 -7.04
C PHE A 166 3.34 3.21 -8.27
N GLY A 167 4.67 3.41 -8.18
CA GLY A 167 5.46 3.92 -9.30
C GLY A 167 5.41 3.01 -10.54
N ARG A 168 5.45 1.69 -10.33
CA ARG A 168 5.28 0.72 -11.43
C ARG A 168 3.92 0.83 -12.10
N LEU A 169 2.86 0.90 -11.32
CA LEU A 169 1.51 0.97 -11.85
C LEU A 169 1.24 2.33 -12.50
N ALA A 170 1.69 3.44 -11.92
CA ALA A 170 1.58 4.77 -12.51
C ALA A 170 2.17 4.78 -13.93
N ARG A 171 3.32 4.14 -14.14
CA ARG A 171 3.92 3.98 -15.48
C ARG A 171 3.14 3.02 -16.38
N ARG A 172 2.77 1.83 -15.92
CA ARG A 172 2.00 0.85 -16.72
C ARG A 172 0.62 1.37 -17.15
N LEU A 173 0.01 2.19 -16.28
CA LEU A 173 -1.28 2.81 -16.55
C LEU A 173 -1.13 4.09 -17.39
N GLY A 174 0.10 4.50 -17.73
CA GLY A 174 0.37 5.70 -18.54
C GLY A 174 0.02 7.01 -17.82
N TRP A 175 0.14 7.05 -16.50
CA TRP A 175 -0.09 8.24 -15.67
C TRP A 175 1.17 9.07 -15.53
N SER A 176 2.34 8.42 -15.48
CA SER A 176 3.66 9.05 -15.40
C SER A 176 4.67 8.29 -16.26
N THR A 177 5.73 8.95 -16.68
CA THR A 177 6.93 8.32 -17.29
C THR A 177 8.14 8.42 -16.37
N GLN A 178 7.97 8.93 -15.16
CA GLN A 178 9.05 9.20 -14.21
C GLN A 178 9.36 7.96 -13.37
N GLU A 179 10.60 7.86 -12.90
CA GLU A 179 11.01 6.85 -11.91
C GLU A 179 11.24 7.46 -10.52
N ASP A 180 11.56 8.75 -10.48
CA ASP A 180 11.71 9.49 -9.23
C ASP A 180 10.36 9.59 -8.48
N PRO A 181 10.27 9.13 -7.22
CA PRO A 181 9.01 9.10 -6.48
C PRO A 181 8.32 10.46 -6.35
N VAL A 182 9.08 11.54 -6.19
CA VAL A 182 8.54 12.90 -6.01
C VAL A 182 7.92 13.39 -7.32
N LYS A 183 8.55 13.10 -8.46
CA LYS A 183 7.98 13.43 -9.78
C LYS A 183 6.76 12.57 -10.11
N VAL A 184 6.77 11.28 -9.77
CA VAL A 184 5.60 10.40 -9.92
C VAL A 184 4.43 10.91 -9.08
N GLU A 185 4.70 11.33 -7.84
CA GLU A 185 3.71 11.93 -6.93
C GLU A 185 3.03 13.12 -7.59
N ALA A 186 3.81 14.07 -8.13
CA ALA A 186 3.31 15.26 -8.80
C ALA A 186 2.48 14.93 -10.05
N ASP A 187 2.96 14.03 -10.91
CA ASP A 187 2.24 13.60 -12.11
C ASP A 187 0.87 13.00 -11.77
N VAL A 188 0.80 12.14 -10.75
CA VAL A 188 -0.44 11.49 -10.34
C VAL A 188 -1.36 12.45 -9.59
N ALA A 189 -0.83 13.32 -8.74
CA ALA A 189 -1.59 14.36 -8.05
C ALA A 189 -2.36 15.26 -9.02
N ALA A 190 -1.80 15.56 -10.20
CA ALA A 190 -2.48 16.35 -11.23
C ALA A 190 -3.70 15.64 -11.86
N LEU A 191 -3.83 14.31 -11.73
CA LEU A 191 -4.92 13.54 -12.32
C LEU A 191 -6.13 13.41 -11.38
N PHE A 192 -5.91 13.45 -10.06
CA PHE A 192 -6.89 13.10 -9.05
C PHE A 192 -7.08 14.22 -8.01
N PRO A 193 -8.31 14.49 -7.56
CA PRO A 193 -8.53 15.44 -6.46
C PRO A 193 -7.85 14.94 -5.17
N PRO A 194 -7.36 15.85 -4.30
CA PRO A 194 -6.67 15.48 -3.06
C PRO A 194 -7.42 14.49 -2.19
N ALA A 195 -8.75 14.62 -2.07
CA ALA A 195 -9.59 13.73 -1.27
C ALA A 195 -9.47 12.23 -1.63
N LEU A 196 -9.00 11.88 -2.84
CA LEU A 196 -8.83 10.49 -3.25
C LEU A 196 -7.40 9.96 -3.10
N TRP A 197 -6.42 10.78 -2.69
CA TRP A 197 -5.00 10.41 -2.75
C TRP A 197 -4.66 9.21 -1.87
N THR A 198 -5.14 9.18 -0.62
CA THR A 198 -4.88 8.09 0.32
C THR A 198 -5.50 6.77 -0.17
N GLU A 199 -6.77 6.81 -0.57
CA GLU A 199 -7.49 5.63 -1.08
C GLU A 199 -6.85 5.10 -2.37
N LEU A 200 -6.53 5.99 -3.32
CA LEU A 200 -5.83 5.64 -4.56
C LEU A 200 -4.50 4.94 -4.28
N SER A 201 -3.75 5.40 -3.27
CA SER A 201 -2.52 4.74 -2.85
C SER A 201 -2.76 3.31 -2.37
N HIS A 202 -3.78 3.07 -1.54
CA HIS A 202 -4.13 1.71 -1.12
C HIS A 202 -4.58 0.85 -2.31
N GLU A 203 -5.46 1.37 -3.17
CA GLU A 203 -5.95 0.68 -4.35
C GLU A 203 -4.82 0.22 -5.28
N LEU A 204 -3.84 1.11 -5.55
CA LEU A 204 -2.69 0.77 -6.40
C LEU A 204 -1.76 -0.23 -5.72
N ILE A 205 -1.50 -0.10 -4.43
CA ILE A 205 -0.68 -1.08 -3.68
C ILE A 205 -1.36 -2.45 -3.71
N TYR A 206 -2.67 -2.51 -3.46
CA TYR A 206 -3.45 -3.75 -3.52
C TYR A 206 -3.39 -4.34 -4.92
N HIS A 207 -3.69 -3.55 -5.94
CA HIS A 207 -3.64 -4.00 -7.33
C HIS A 207 -2.25 -4.52 -7.72
N GLY A 208 -1.20 -3.81 -7.32
CA GLY A 208 0.18 -4.15 -7.61
C GLY A 208 0.70 -5.37 -6.84
N ARG A 209 0.09 -5.73 -5.71
CA ARG A 209 0.42 -6.93 -4.92
C ARG A 209 -0.41 -8.15 -5.32
N ARG A 210 -1.62 -7.95 -5.88
CA ARG A 210 -2.59 -9.02 -6.13
C ARG A 210 -2.75 -9.40 -7.59
N ILE A 211 -2.55 -8.47 -8.53
CA ILE A 211 -2.80 -8.68 -9.96
C ILE A 211 -1.61 -8.22 -10.81
N CYS A 212 -1.17 -6.97 -10.63
CA CYS A 212 -0.18 -6.33 -11.50
C CYS A 212 1.26 -6.52 -10.98
N HIS A 213 1.66 -7.79 -10.84
CA HIS A 213 2.97 -8.21 -10.35
C HIS A 213 4.11 -7.64 -11.20
N SER A 214 5.27 -7.43 -10.59
CA SER A 214 6.43 -6.81 -11.25
C SER A 214 6.87 -7.57 -12.50
N ARG A 215 7.08 -8.90 -12.38
CA ARG A 215 7.61 -9.73 -13.47
C ARG A 215 6.54 -10.29 -14.41
N ARG A 216 5.40 -10.74 -13.88
CA ARG A 216 4.37 -11.46 -14.65
C ARG A 216 2.97 -11.04 -14.19
N PRO A 217 2.44 -9.88 -14.66
CA PRO A 217 1.12 -9.40 -14.25
C PRO A 217 -0.02 -10.26 -14.82
N ALA A 218 -1.09 -10.45 -14.05
CA ALA A 218 -2.25 -11.27 -14.44
C ALA A 218 -3.20 -10.54 -15.40
N CYS A 219 -2.73 -10.17 -16.60
CA CYS A 219 -3.47 -9.31 -17.54
C CYS A 219 -4.83 -9.89 -17.96
N GLY A 220 -4.93 -11.21 -18.16
CA GLY A 220 -6.15 -11.89 -18.61
C GLY A 220 -7.34 -11.83 -17.65
N VAL A 221 -7.10 -11.52 -16.37
CA VAL A 221 -8.14 -11.38 -15.33
C VAL A 221 -8.17 -9.98 -14.70
N CYS A 222 -7.41 -9.04 -15.26
CA CYS A 222 -7.30 -7.69 -14.71
C CYS A 222 -8.60 -6.88 -14.95
N PRO A 223 -9.20 -6.28 -13.90
CA PRO A 223 -10.47 -5.58 -14.02
C PRO A 223 -10.41 -4.29 -14.86
N VAL A 224 -9.21 -3.81 -15.17
CA VAL A 224 -8.96 -2.61 -15.98
C VAL A 224 -8.25 -2.90 -17.30
N ALA A 225 -8.24 -4.17 -17.73
CA ALA A 225 -7.53 -4.63 -18.93
C ALA A 225 -7.87 -3.84 -20.20
N ASP A 226 -9.14 -3.49 -20.42
CA ASP A 226 -9.57 -2.70 -21.56
C ASP A 226 -9.13 -1.22 -21.51
N LEU A 227 -8.79 -0.72 -20.32
CA LEU A 227 -8.33 0.66 -20.09
C LEU A 227 -6.80 0.77 -19.96
N CYS A 228 -6.09 -0.35 -19.81
CA CYS A 228 -4.66 -0.38 -19.47
C CYS A 228 -3.77 -0.25 -20.72
N PRO A 229 -2.93 0.81 -20.83
CA PRO A 229 -1.95 0.95 -21.90
C PRO A 229 -0.99 -0.24 -22.01
N SER A 230 -0.53 -0.77 -20.87
CA SER A 230 0.35 -1.95 -20.74
C SER A 230 -0.34 -3.32 -20.80
N TYR A 231 -1.61 -3.40 -21.22
CA TYR A 231 -2.27 -4.70 -21.40
C TYR A 231 -1.46 -5.59 -22.36
N GLY A 232 -1.13 -6.81 -21.91
CA GLY A 232 -0.30 -7.76 -22.66
C GLY A 232 1.12 -7.95 -22.12
N GLU A 233 1.54 -7.20 -21.08
CA GLU A 233 2.84 -7.43 -20.41
C GLU A 233 2.93 -8.79 -19.68
N GLY A 234 1.80 -9.42 -19.40
CA GLY A 234 1.74 -10.77 -18.84
C GLY A 234 0.65 -11.59 -19.54
N PRO A 235 0.36 -12.82 -19.07
CA PRO A 235 -0.58 -13.71 -19.75
C PRO A 235 -1.96 -13.06 -19.90
N THR A 236 -2.48 -13.11 -21.13
CA THR A 236 -3.82 -12.62 -21.50
C THR A 236 -4.87 -13.71 -21.49
N ASP A 237 -4.46 -14.97 -21.55
CA ASP A 237 -5.33 -16.12 -21.32
C ASP A 237 -5.89 -16.08 -19.88
N PRO A 238 -7.23 -16.07 -19.70
CA PRO A 238 -7.83 -15.94 -18.38
C PRO A 238 -7.45 -17.06 -17.41
N GLU A 239 -7.26 -18.29 -17.90
CA GLU A 239 -6.97 -19.43 -17.03
C GLU A 239 -5.53 -19.36 -16.51
N ALA A 240 -4.57 -19.14 -17.42
CA ALA A 240 -3.17 -18.92 -17.04
C ALA A 240 -3.02 -17.69 -16.13
N ALA A 241 -3.74 -16.60 -16.41
CA ALA A 241 -3.68 -15.39 -15.60
C ALA A 241 -4.31 -15.57 -14.21
N ARG A 242 -5.36 -16.38 -14.07
CA ARG A 242 -6.03 -16.66 -12.79
C ARG A 242 -5.08 -17.31 -11.78
N THR A 243 -4.17 -18.17 -12.24
CA THR A 243 -3.15 -18.81 -11.36
C THR A 243 -2.18 -17.81 -10.73
N LEU A 244 -2.09 -16.60 -11.27
CA LEU A 244 -1.18 -15.55 -10.80
C LEU A 244 -1.83 -14.62 -9.78
N LEU A 245 -3.14 -14.72 -9.53
CA LEU A 245 -3.78 -13.89 -8.53
C LEU A 245 -3.11 -14.07 -7.16
N GLY A 246 -2.92 -12.97 -6.45
CA GLY A 246 -2.21 -12.92 -5.17
C GLY A 246 -3.16 -12.89 -3.99
N TYR A 247 -2.64 -13.33 -2.84
CA TYR A 247 -3.27 -13.19 -1.52
C TYR A 247 -4.74 -13.69 -1.48
N GLU A 248 -5.70 -12.83 -1.15
CA GLU A 248 -7.13 -13.16 -1.07
C GLU A 248 -7.80 -13.38 -2.43
N LEU A 249 -7.15 -12.98 -3.53
CA LEU A 249 -7.65 -13.26 -4.87
C LEU A 249 -7.16 -14.61 -5.42
N LYS A 250 -6.29 -15.33 -4.71
CA LYS A 250 -5.84 -16.68 -5.09
C LYS A 250 -7.05 -17.63 -5.17
N PRO A 251 -7.13 -18.51 -6.19
CA PRO A 251 -8.14 -19.57 -6.22
C PRO A 251 -8.12 -20.40 -4.92
N GLY A 252 -9.29 -20.68 -4.35
CA GLY A 252 -9.44 -21.38 -3.08
C GLY A 252 -9.35 -20.48 -1.83
N ARG A 253 -9.29 -19.15 -2.00
CA ARG A 253 -9.37 -18.18 -0.89
C ARG A 253 -10.64 -17.30 -0.95
N GLU A 254 -11.69 -17.78 -1.58
CA GLU A 254 -12.95 -17.05 -1.76
C GLU A 254 -13.57 -16.63 -0.42
N ASP A 255 -13.48 -17.47 0.61
CA ASP A 255 -13.95 -17.15 1.96
C ASP A 255 -13.17 -16.01 2.61
N LEU A 256 -11.85 -15.93 2.36
CA LEU A 256 -11.01 -14.82 2.83
C LEU A 256 -11.36 -13.51 2.12
N LEU A 257 -11.64 -13.57 0.82
CA LEU A 257 -12.11 -12.39 0.08
C LEU A 257 -13.49 -11.95 0.57
N ALA A 258 -14.44 -12.88 0.75
CA ALA A 258 -15.74 -12.60 1.36
C ALA A 258 -15.57 -12.02 2.79
N GLY A 259 -14.53 -12.49 3.48
CA GLY A 259 -13.88 -11.89 4.64
C GLY A 259 -13.84 -10.37 4.61
N PHE A 260 -12.90 -9.90 3.82
CA PHE A 260 -12.60 -8.50 3.65
C PHE A 260 -13.78 -7.71 3.08
N MET A 261 -14.51 -8.26 2.11
CA MET A 261 -15.67 -7.59 1.50
C MET A 261 -16.81 -7.35 2.51
N ALA A 262 -16.93 -8.17 3.54
CA ALA A 262 -17.86 -7.99 4.65
C ALA A 262 -17.35 -7.01 5.72
N GLY A 263 -16.20 -6.37 5.52
CA GLY A 263 -15.62 -5.40 6.45
C GLY A 263 -14.84 -6.00 7.61
N ARG A 264 -14.55 -7.32 7.59
CA ARG A 264 -13.72 -7.95 8.63
C ARG A 264 -12.27 -7.47 8.56
N THR A 265 -11.70 -7.14 9.71
CA THR A 265 -10.30 -6.74 9.84
C THR A 265 -9.36 -7.93 9.72
N ARG A 266 -8.07 -7.68 9.43
CA ARG A 266 -7.03 -8.73 9.44
C ARG A 266 -6.89 -9.40 10.81
N ARG A 267 -7.14 -8.67 11.90
CA ARG A 267 -7.13 -9.24 13.26
C ARG A 267 -8.28 -10.24 13.45
N GLN A 268 -9.48 -9.89 13.01
CA GLN A 268 -10.66 -10.78 13.04
C GLN A 268 -10.46 -12.01 12.17
N LEU A 269 -10.02 -11.85 10.92
CA LEU A 269 -9.81 -12.97 10.01
C LEU A 269 -8.75 -13.96 10.52
N ARG A 270 -7.69 -13.48 11.19
CA ARG A 270 -6.73 -14.38 11.86
C ARG A 270 -7.35 -15.15 13.02
N ALA A 271 -8.19 -14.51 13.82
CA ALA A 271 -8.90 -15.17 14.91
C ALA A 271 -9.89 -16.23 14.40
N GLU A 272 -10.45 -16.02 13.20
CA GLU A 272 -11.27 -16.99 12.45
C GLU A 272 -10.44 -18.14 11.82
N GLY A 273 -9.11 -18.14 11.98
CA GLY A 273 -8.22 -19.19 11.47
C GLY A 273 -7.73 -18.97 10.04
N HIS A 274 -8.02 -17.83 9.40
CA HIS A 274 -7.49 -17.55 8.07
C HIS A 274 -5.99 -17.26 8.10
N THR A 275 -5.25 -17.96 7.24
CA THR A 275 -3.82 -17.67 7.01
C THR A 275 -3.66 -16.39 6.19
N LEU A 276 -3.14 -15.34 6.84
CA LEU A 276 -2.89 -14.04 6.23
C LEU A 276 -1.47 -13.88 5.64
N SER A 277 -0.84 -14.98 5.20
CA SER A 277 0.41 -14.92 4.45
C SER A 277 0.17 -14.66 2.95
N ALA A 278 0.98 -13.74 2.40
CA ALA A 278 1.02 -13.37 0.98
C ALA A 278 1.47 -14.54 0.11
#